data_AF-A0A146LDB0-F1
#
_entry.id   AF-A0A146LDB0-F1
#
_cell.length_a   1.000
_cell.length_b   1.000
_cell.length_c   1.000
_cell.angle_alpha   90.00
_cell.angle_beta   90.00
_cell.angle_gamma   90.00
#
_symmetry.space_group_name_H-M   'P 1'
#
loop_
_entity.id
_entity.type
_entity.pdbx_description
1 polymer ?
#
loop_
_entity_poly.entity_id
_entity_poly.type
_entity_poly.pdbx_seq_one_letter_code
_entity_poly.pdbx_strand_id
1 'polypeptide(L)'
;MEQNDVQGLLLKVLDVLHKSGALSPAEDSKVVEFHQPQDLEEILSAFNLNESCSESRLLELVGETAKLSVRTGHAMFFNQLYGGVDKYGLVGALVSEALNTSAYTHEVAPVFSLSEREVMKASLKLVDFKDGDGIFSPGGSISNMYGIVVSRYKKFPNVKQTGLFSLPPLVLFTSQESHYSITKGAHWLGLGTDNVVKVKCDDRGRMIPSELESAIAKTLSEGKVPLMVNCTAGSTVLGLLGRHPSPLRKTSKPTSWN
;
A
#
# COMPACT_ATOMS: atom_id res chain seq x y z
N MET A 1 12.06 -34.18 26.20
CA MET A 1 11.75 -32.96 25.44
C MET A 1 11.61 -33.41 24.00
N GLU A 2 10.39 -33.44 23.46
CA GLU A 2 10.20 -33.58 22.02
C GLU A 2 11.02 -32.49 21.34
N GLN A 3 11.90 -32.90 20.43
CA GLN A 3 12.69 -31.97 19.65
C GLN A 3 11.71 -31.15 18.80
N ASN A 4 11.78 -29.82 18.89
CA ASN A 4 10.92 -28.92 18.12
C ASN A 4 11.24 -29.09 16.63
N ASP A 5 10.60 -30.08 15.98
CA ASP A 5 10.81 -30.44 14.58
C ASP A 5 10.01 -29.49 13.67
N VAL A 6 10.43 -28.22 13.69
CA VAL A 6 9.86 -27.16 12.85
C VAL A 6 9.98 -27.54 11.37
N GLN A 7 11.10 -28.14 10.97
CA GLN A 7 11.34 -28.53 9.58
C GLN A 7 10.34 -29.60 9.13
N GLY A 8 10.16 -30.66 9.91
CA GLY A 8 9.21 -31.73 9.60
C GLY A 8 7.78 -31.21 9.50
N LEU A 9 7.35 -30.35 10.43
CA LEU A 9 6.03 -29.74 10.37
C LEU A 9 5.85 -28.84 9.14
N LEU A 10 6.84 -28.00 8.81
CA LEU A 10 6.78 -27.13 7.63
C LEU A 10 6.68 -27.94 6.33
N LEU A 11 7.40 -29.06 6.20
CA LEU A 11 7.30 -29.92 5.04
C LEU A 11 5.90 -30.53 4.89
N LYS A 12 5.27 -30.95 6.00
CA LYS A 12 3.88 -31.44 6.01
C LYS A 12 2.90 -30.34 5.60
N VAL A 13 3.06 -29.12 6.11
CA VAL A 13 2.22 -27.97 5.74
C VAL A 13 2.35 -27.65 4.25
N LEU A 14 3.58 -27.64 3.70
CA LEU A 14 3.80 -27.41 2.27
C LEU A 14 3.13 -28.47 1.40
N ASP A 15 3.18 -29.74 1.81
CA ASP A 15 2.48 -30.83 1.13
C ASP A 15 0.95 -30.63 1.14
N VAL A 16 0.37 -30.22 2.27
CA VAL A 16 -1.07 -29.88 2.38
C VAL A 16 -1.43 -28.72 1.44
N LEU A 17 -0.65 -27.64 1.43
CA LEU A 17 -0.89 -26.47 0.56
C LEU A 17 -0.72 -26.79 -0.93
N HIS A 18 0.20 -27.68 -1.27
CA HIS A 18 0.35 -28.17 -2.63
C HIS A 18 -0.89 -28.98 -3.06
N LYS A 19 -1.30 -29.96 -2.24
CA LYS A 19 -2.46 -30.83 -2.52
C LYS A 19 -3.79 -30.07 -2.57
N SER A 20 -3.95 -28.99 -1.81
CA SER A 20 -5.16 -28.16 -1.83
C SER A 20 -5.29 -27.29 -3.09
N GLY A 21 -4.21 -27.16 -3.88
CA GLY A 21 -4.15 -26.25 -5.03
C GLY A 21 -3.93 -24.80 -4.65
N ALA A 22 -3.56 -24.49 -3.39
CA ALA A 22 -3.32 -23.12 -2.95
C ALA A 22 -2.09 -22.49 -3.63
N LEU A 23 -1.04 -23.29 -3.87
CA LEU A 23 0.21 -22.83 -4.49
C LEU A 23 0.14 -22.76 -6.02
N SER A 24 -0.71 -23.60 -6.63
CA SER A 24 -0.89 -23.67 -8.08
C SER A 24 -2.33 -24.11 -8.38
N PRO A 25 -3.28 -23.16 -8.42
CA PRO A 25 -4.67 -23.46 -8.71
C PRO A 25 -4.82 -24.03 -10.14
N ALA A 26 -5.51 -25.16 -10.28
CA ALA A 26 -5.83 -25.73 -11.59
C ALA A 26 -6.86 -24.87 -12.35
N GLU A 27 -6.80 -24.87 -13.68
CA GLU A 27 -7.67 -24.04 -14.54
C GLU A 27 -9.16 -24.36 -14.40
N ASP A 28 -9.50 -25.62 -14.14
CA ASP A 28 -10.87 -26.12 -13.95
C ASP A 28 -11.37 -25.99 -12.51
N SER A 29 -10.54 -25.47 -11.60
CA SER A 29 -10.89 -25.30 -10.20
C SER A 29 -11.71 -24.04 -9.94
N LYS A 30 -12.48 -24.04 -8.85
CA LYS A 30 -13.22 -22.82 -8.44
C LYS A 30 -12.24 -21.76 -7.94
N VAL A 31 -12.43 -20.51 -8.36
CA VAL A 31 -11.71 -19.34 -7.80
C VAL A 31 -11.98 -19.18 -6.30
N VAL A 32 -13.21 -19.49 -5.88
CA VAL A 32 -13.62 -19.50 -4.46
C VAL A 32 -14.74 -20.52 -4.27
N GLU A 33 -14.69 -21.27 -3.17
CA GLU A 33 -15.83 -22.03 -2.67
C GLU A 33 -16.65 -21.09 -1.78
N PHE A 34 -17.62 -20.39 -2.40
CA PHE A 34 -18.36 -19.34 -1.70
C PHE A 34 -19.31 -19.92 -0.65
N HIS A 35 -19.24 -19.34 0.55
CA HIS A 35 -20.15 -19.57 1.67
C HIS A 35 -20.62 -18.23 2.23
N GLN A 36 -21.83 -18.16 2.79
CA GLN A 36 -22.22 -16.98 3.56
C GLN A 36 -21.39 -16.92 4.86
N PRO A 37 -21.20 -15.73 5.46
CA PRO A 37 -20.43 -15.61 6.70
C PRO A 37 -20.91 -16.54 7.82
N GLN A 38 -22.24 -16.69 7.99
CA GLN A 38 -22.81 -17.57 9.00
C GLN A 38 -22.48 -19.04 8.74
N ASP A 39 -22.60 -19.50 7.49
CA ASP A 39 -22.24 -20.87 7.12
C ASP A 39 -20.75 -21.13 7.35
N LEU A 40 -19.89 -20.16 7.04
CA LEU A 40 -18.44 -20.29 7.23
C LEU A 40 -18.05 -20.29 8.71
N GLU A 41 -18.74 -19.51 9.55
CA GLU A 41 -18.59 -19.55 11.01
C GLU A 41 -18.97 -20.92 11.57
N GLU A 42 -20.05 -21.54 11.07
CA GLU A 42 -20.45 -22.89 11.47
C GLU A 42 -19.43 -23.94 11.00
N ILE A 43 -18.97 -23.87 9.75
CA ILE A 43 -17.94 -24.77 9.18
C ILE A 43 -16.63 -24.66 9.96
N LEU A 44 -16.23 -23.45 10.35
CA LEU A 44 -15.00 -23.17 11.09
C LEU A 44 -15.22 -23.11 12.61
N SER A 45 -16.36 -23.59 13.12
CA SER A 45 -16.67 -23.58 14.56
C SER A 45 -15.64 -24.32 15.41
N ALA A 46 -14.93 -25.28 14.81
CA ALA A 46 -13.82 -26.01 15.43
C ALA A 46 -12.50 -25.20 15.52
N PHE A 47 -12.43 -24.00 14.92
CA PHE A 47 -11.30 -23.07 15.04
C PHE A 47 -11.39 -22.34 16.39
N ASN A 48 -11.12 -23.07 17.47
CA ASN A 48 -11.20 -22.58 18.84
C ASN A 48 -9.79 -22.45 19.43
N LEU A 49 -9.40 -21.23 19.80
CA LEU A 49 -8.10 -20.95 20.40
C LEU A 49 -8.00 -21.28 21.90
N ASN A 50 -9.09 -21.71 22.52
CA ASN A 50 -9.11 -22.07 23.94
C ASN A 50 -8.59 -23.48 24.23
N GLU A 51 -8.37 -24.30 23.19
CA GLU A 51 -7.93 -25.69 23.32
C GLU A 51 -6.71 -25.93 22.42
N SER A 52 -5.76 -26.73 22.90
CA SER A 52 -4.68 -27.23 22.05
C SER A 52 -5.21 -28.33 21.13
N CYS A 53 -4.58 -28.51 19.97
CA CYS A 53 -4.92 -29.57 19.04
C CYS A 53 -3.70 -30.43 18.69
N SER A 54 -3.95 -31.63 18.17
CA SER A 54 -2.89 -32.50 17.65
C SER A 54 -2.32 -31.95 16.34
N GLU A 55 -1.11 -32.38 15.98
CA GLU A 55 -0.51 -32.02 14.69
C GLU A 55 -1.40 -32.43 13.49
N SER A 56 -2.04 -33.61 13.56
CA SER A 56 -2.99 -34.04 12.53
C SER A 56 -4.14 -33.07 12.37
N ARG A 57 -4.72 -32.61 13.50
CA ARG A 57 -5.81 -31.64 13.46
C ARG A 57 -5.35 -30.29 12.92
N LEU A 58 -4.13 -29.84 13.27
CA LEU A 58 -3.55 -28.63 12.70
C LEU A 58 -3.44 -28.72 11.17
N LEU A 59 -2.96 -29.84 10.63
CA LEU A 59 -2.83 -30.04 9.19
C LEU A 59 -4.19 -30.08 8.48
N GLU A 60 -5.23 -30.65 9.11
CA GLU A 60 -6.60 -30.58 8.62
C GLU A 60 -7.10 -29.12 8.53
N LEU A 61 -6.88 -28.32 9.59
CA LEU A 61 -7.26 -26.91 9.64
C LEU A 61 -6.54 -26.08 8.57
N VAL A 62 -5.27 -26.37 8.29
CA VAL A 62 -4.52 -25.75 7.18
C VAL A 62 -5.18 -26.07 5.84
N GLY A 63 -5.57 -27.34 5.62
CA GLY A 63 -6.26 -27.77 4.40
C GLY A 63 -7.63 -27.12 4.23
N GLU A 64 -8.43 -27.07 5.30
CA GLU A 64 -9.75 -26.41 5.34
C GLU A 64 -9.60 -24.92 5.04
N THR A 65 -8.65 -24.24 5.67
CA THR A 65 -8.35 -22.82 5.44
C THR A 65 -7.99 -22.56 3.98
N ALA A 66 -7.10 -23.38 3.40
CA ALA A 66 -6.69 -23.25 2.01
C ALA A 66 -7.85 -23.52 1.03
N LYS A 67 -8.71 -24.50 1.34
CA LYS A 67 -9.87 -24.85 0.51
C LYS A 67 -10.92 -23.73 0.49
N LEU A 68 -11.22 -23.14 1.64
CA LEU A 68 -12.28 -22.14 1.81
C LEU A 68 -11.82 -20.71 1.47
N SER A 69 -10.50 -20.49 1.34
CA SER A 69 -9.94 -19.21 0.94
C SER A 69 -10.09 -18.93 -0.56
N VAL A 70 -10.16 -17.65 -0.92
CA VAL A 70 -10.12 -17.20 -2.32
C VAL A 70 -8.76 -17.53 -2.93
N ARG A 71 -8.75 -18.17 -4.09
CA ARG A 71 -7.54 -18.49 -4.86
C ARG A 71 -7.10 -17.28 -5.68
N THR A 72 -6.45 -16.32 -5.03
CA THR A 72 -5.96 -15.09 -5.69
C THR A 72 -4.91 -15.37 -6.76
N GLY A 73 -4.26 -16.54 -6.70
CA GLY A 73 -3.34 -17.05 -7.72
C GLY A 73 -4.00 -17.62 -8.97
N HIS A 74 -5.32 -17.81 -8.98
CA HIS A 74 -6.05 -18.43 -10.09
C HIS A 74 -6.07 -17.50 -11.31
N ALA A 75 -5.90 -18.05 -12.52
CA ALA A 75 -5.85 -17.27 -13.76
C ALA A 75 -7.12 -16.44 -14.03
N MET A 76 -8.25 -16.89 -13.49
CA MET A 76 -9.56 -16.21 -13.58
C MET A 76 -9.86 -15.25 -12.41
N PHE A 77 -8.88 -14.95 -11.55
CA PHE A 77 -9.05 -13.97 -10.48
C PHE A 77 -8.76 -12.54 -10.96
N PHE A 78 -9.82 -11.77 -11.20
CA PHE A 78 -9.74 -10.36 -11.66
C PHE A 78 -10.41 -9.36 -10.71
N ASN A 79 -10.62 -9.76 -9.45
CA ASN A 79 -11.41 -8.97 -8.49
C ASN A 79 -10.65 -7.77 -7.90
N GLN A 80 -9.31 -7.84 -7.86
CA GLN A 80 -8.46 -6.86 -7.19
C GLN A 80 -7.37 -6.37 -8.14
N LEU A 81 -6.67 -5.30 -7.74
CA LEU A 81 -5.49 -4.77 -8.44
C LEU A 81 -4.22 -5.62 -8.23
N TYR A 82 -4.38 -6.84 -7.73
CA TYR A 82 -3.35 -7.86 -7.59
C TYR A 82 -3.96 -9.21 -7.94
N GLY A 83 -3.12 -10.15 -8.36
CA GLY A 83 -3.51 -11.51 -8.72
C GLY A 83 -2.30 -12.30 -9.19
N GLY A 84 -2.43 -13.63 -9.23
CA GLY A 84 -1.32 -14.52 -9.53
C GLY A 84 -0.39 -14.75 -8.34
N VAL A 85 0.54 -15.70 -8.50
CA VAL A 85 1.59 -16.02 -7.53
C VAL A 85 2.94 -16.00 -8.25
N ASP A 86 3.78 -15.04 -7.92
CA ASP A 86 5.18 -15.06 -8.37
C ASP A 86 5.98 -16.03 -7.50
N LYS A 87 6.59 -17.03 -8.13
CA LYS A 87 7.33 -18.08 -7.42
C LYS A 87 8.53 -17.54 -6.63
N TYR A 88 9.18 -16.48 -7.10
CA TYR A 88 10.34 -15.90 -6.40
C TYR A 88 9.87 -15.02 -5.24
N GLY A 89 8.78 -14.28 -5.41
CA GLY A 89 8.14 -13.49 -4.37
C GLY A 89 7.63 -14.37 -3.21
N LEU A 90 7.00 -15.51 -3.52
CA LEU A 90 6.56 -16.46 -2.49
C LEU A 90 7.73 -17.04 -1.70
N VAL A 91 8.80 -17.47 -2.38
CA VAL A 91 10.01 -17.99 -1.71
C VAL A 91 10.67 -16.90 -0.88
N GLY A 92 10.75 -15.67 -1.38
CA GLY A 92 11.27 -14.52 -0.64
C GLY A 92 10.46 -14.24 0.62
N ALA A 93 9.13 -14.27 0.54
CA ALA A 93 8.25 -14.12 1.70
C ALA A 93 8.49 -15.21 2.75
N LEU A 94 8.62 -16.47 2.32
CA LEU A 94 8.94 -17.58 3.22
C LEU A 94 10.29 -17.37 3.94
N VAL A 95 11.32 -16.89 3.23
CA VAL A 95 12.63 -16.57 3.84
C VAL A 95 12.51 -15.43 4.85
N SER A 96 11.75 -14.38 4.53
CA SER A 96 11.50 -13.26 5.45
C SER A 96 10.79 -13.73 6.72
N GLU A 97 9.74 -14.54 6.61
CA GLU A 97 9.00 -15.09 7.76
C GLU A 97 9.85 -16.06 8.60
N ALA A 98 10.67 -16.90 7.96
CA ALA A 98 11.56 -17.82 8.68
C ALA A 98 12.64 -17.09 9.49
N LEU A 99 13.11 -15.93 9.02
CA LEU A 99 14.13 -15.13 9.70
C LEU A 99 13.55 -14.17 10.75
N ASN A 100 12.25 -13.84 10.66
CA ASN A 100 11.46 -13.13 11.67
C ASN A 100 12.20 -11.97 12.37
N THR A 101 12.85 -11.10 11.58
CA THR A 101 13.54 -9.91 12.08
C THR A 101 12.76 -8.64 11.76
N SER A 102 13.12 -7.53 12.37
CA SER A 102 12.50 -6.23 12.13
C SER A 102 13.50 -5.26 11.51
N ALA A 103 13.07 -4.56 10.46
CA ALA A 103 13.89 -3.65 9.67
C ALA A 103 14.01 -2.25 10.32
N TYR A 104 14.45 -2.18 11.58
CA TYR A 104 14.68 -0.88 12.26
C TYR A 104 16.14 -0.44 12.29
N THR A 105 17.10 -1.35 12.45
CA THR A 105 18.54 -1.05 12.43
C THR A 105 19.32 -2.08 11.64
N HIS A 106 20.50 -1.65 11.18
CA HIS A 106 21.43 -2.53 10.47
C HIS A 106 21.93 -3.69 11.34
N GLU A 107 22.01 -3.51 12.66
CA GLU A 107 22.50 -4.55 13.59
C GLU A 107 21.64 -5.82 13.56
N VAL A 108 20.31 -5.67 13.46
CA VAL A 108 19.38 -6.82 13.50
C VAL A 108 18.87 -7.25 12.12
N ALA A 109 18.99 -6.39 11.11
CA ALA A 109 18.51 -6.65 9.76
C ALA A 109 19.52 -6.25 8.66
N PRO A 110 20.82 -6.63 8.76
CA PRO A 110 21.86 -6.07 7.89
C PRO A 110 21.61 -6.35 6.41
N VAL A 111 21.20 -7.58 6.08
CA VAL A 111 20.91 -8.01 4.70
C VAL A 111 19.64 -7.34 4.18
N PHE A 112 18.58 -7.26 4.98
CA PHE A 112 17.32 -6.65 4.56
C PHE A 112 17.45 -5.12 4.39
N SER A 113 18.20 -4.43 5.26
CA SER A 113 18.48 -3.00 5.09
C SER A 113 19.27 -2.71 3.80
N LEU A 114 20.23 -3.55 3.44
CA LEU A 114 20.96 -3.40 2.17
C LEU A 114 20.06 -3.74 0.97
N SER A 115 19.22 -4.77 1.09
CA SER A 115 18.26 -5.15 0.05
C SER A 115 17.26 -4.03 -0.22
N GLU A 116 16.70 -3.41 0.83
CA GLU A 116 15.80 -2.26 0.71
C GLU A 116 16.49 -1.10 -0.04
N ARG A 117 17.74 -0.78 0.31
CA ARG A 117 18.51 0.26 -0.38
C ARG A 117 18.71 -0.04 -1.87
N GLU A 118 18.98 -1.28 -2.24
CA GLU A 118 19.13 -1.66 -3.66
C GLU A 118 17.79 -1.57 -4.41
N VAL A 119 16.68 -1.99 -3.81
CA VAL A 119 15.35 -1.84 -4.41
C VAL A 119 14.96 -0.36 -4.55
N MET A 120 15.31 0.49 -3.57
CA MET A 120 15.10 1.93 -3.66
C MET A 120 15.92 2.57 -4.78
N LYS A 121 17.20 2.23 -4.94
CA LYS A 121 18.02 2.69 -6.07
C LYS A 121 17.43 2.29 -7.41
N ALA A 122 16.97 1.04 -7.55
CA ALA A 122 16.32 0.56 -8.76
C ALA A 122 15.02 1.34 -9.05
N SER A 123 14.22 1.59 -8.01
CA SER A 123 12.96 2.35 -8.12
C SER A 123 13.19 3.80 -8.53
N LEU A 124 14.19 4.48 -7.92
CA LEU A 124 14.57 5.86 -8.29
C LEU A 124 15.05 5.95 -9.74
N LYS A 125 15.79 4.93 -10.21
CA LYS A 125 16.22 4.84 -11.61
C LYS A 125 15.04 4.72 -12.57
N LEU A 126 13.98 3.97 -12.22
CA LEU A 126 12.78 3.82 -13.05
C LEU A 126 12.01 5.16 -13.25
N VAL A 127 12.17 6.11 -12.33
CA VAL A 127 11.54 7.43 -12.41
C VAL A 127 12.52 8.54 -12.80
N ASP A 128 13.71 8.18 -13.31
CA ASP A 128 14.78 9.09 -13.76
C ASP A 128 15.30 10.06 -12.68
N PHE A 129 15.25 9.66 -11.39
CA PHE A 129 15.80 10.46 -10.31
C PHE A 129 17.28 10.11 -10.11
N LYS A 130 18.15 11.13 -10.15
CA LYS A 130 19.60 10.98 -9.91
C LYS A 130 19.93 10.77 -8.44
N ASP A 131 19.27 11.54 -7.59
CA ASP A 131 19.37 11.50 -6.13
C ASP A 131 17.97 11.41 -5.54
N GLY A 132 17.81 10.63 -4.48
CA GLY A 132 16.53 10.43 -3.83
C GLY A 132 16.64 9.56 -2.59
N ASP A 133 15.54 9.49 -1.86
CA ASP A 133 15.40 8.69 -0.64
C ASP A 133 14.00 8.07 -0.60
N GLY A 134 13.82 7.04 0.22
CA GLY A 134 12.57 6.31 0.31
C GLY A 134 12.58 5.26 1.41
N ILE A 135 11.39 4.80 1.77
CA ILE A 135 11.18 3.71 2.72
C ILE A 135 9.99 2.90 2.24
N PHE A 136 10.01 1.57 2.46
CA PHE A 136 8.79 0.79 2.32
C PHE A 136 7.80 1.14 3.43
N SER A 137 6.52 1.08 3.10
CA SER A 137 5.45 1.34 4.06
C SER A 137 4.35 0.32 3.89
N PRO A 138 3.55 0.02 4.94
CA PRO A 138 2.50 -0.99 4.88
C PRO A 138 1.30 -0.50 4.05
N GLY A 139 1.47 -0.52 2.73
CA GLY A 139 0.50 -0.10 1.73
C GLY A 139 0.62 1.36 1.27
N GLY A 140 0.22 1.61 0.02
CA GLY A 140 0.31 2.93 -0.61
C GLY A 140 -0.49 4.04 0.06
N SER A 141 -1.50 3.70 0.88
CA SER A 141 -2.22 4.68 1.70
C SER A 141 -1.29 5.37 2.71
N ILE A 142 -0.39 4.62 3.35
CA ILE A 142 0.60 5.17 4.28
C ILE A 142 1.70 5.91 3.51
N SER A 143 2.13 5.41 2.34
CA SER A 143 3.05 6.15 1.46
C SER A 143 2.52 7.54 1.12
N ASN A 144 1.23 7.66 0.78
CA ASN A 144 0.59 8.95 0.51
C ASN A 144 0.59 9.87 1.74
N MET A 145 0.40 9.32 2.94
CA MET A 145 0.50 10.08 4.18
C MET A 145 1.93 10.55 4.46
N TYR A 146 2.95 9.71 4.22
CA TYR A 146 4.34 10.14 4.24
C TYR A 146 4.57 11.31 3.29
N GLY A 147 4.03 11.26 2.07
CA GLY A 147 4.08 12.37 1.11
C GLY A 147 3.52 13.68 1.67
N ILE A 148 2.36 13.62 2.34
CA ILE A 148 1.75 14.79 3.01
C ILE A 148 2.65 15.29 4.15
N VAL A 149 3.14 14.38 5.01
CA VAL A 149 4.00 14.73 6.15
C VAL A 149 5.31 15.36 5.69
N VAL A 150 5.97 14.80 4.67
CA VAL A 150 7.22 15.33 4.10
C VAL A 150 6.98 16.71 3.48
N SER A 151 5.90 16.88 2.71
CA SER A 151 5.53 18.18 2.13
C SER A 151 5.31 19.24 3.22
N ARG A 152 4.61 18.86 4.30
CA ARG A 152 4.35 19.72 5.45
C ARG A 152 5.61 20.06 6.21
N TYR A 153 6.46 19.08 6.50
CA TYR A 153 7.70 19.30 7.23
C TYR A 153 8.69 20.15 6.42
N LYS A 154 8.75 19.96 5.10
CA LYS A 154 9.60 20.77 4.22
C LYS A 154 9.21 22.25 4.24
N LYS A 155 7.90 22.56 4.30
CA LYS A 155 7.40 23.95 4.30
C LYS A 155 7.32 24.57 5.69
N PHE A 156 6.99 23.77 6.72
CA PHE A 156 6.80 24.20 8.09
C PHE A 156 7.49 23.25 9.07
N PRO A 157 8.84 23.25 9.18
CA PRO A 157 9.57 22.27 9.98
C PRO A 157 9.20 22.32 11.47
N ASN A 158 8.90 23.52 11.99
CA ASN A 158 8.49 23.73 13.38
C ASN A 158 7.16 23.06 13.74
N VAL A 159 6.34 22.67 12.75
CA VAL A 159 5.07 21.95 12.97
C VAL A 159 5.27 20.66 13.77
N LYS A 160 6.46 20.03 13.67
CA LYS A 160 6.81 18.82 14.40
C LYS A 160 6.75 19.02 15.91
N GLN A 161 7.01 20.25 16.38
CA GLN A 161 7.00 20.62 17.79
C GLN A 161 5.74 21.40 18.17
N THR A 162 5.30 22.30 17.29
CA THR A 162 4.24 23.30 17.58
C THR A 162 2.84 22.86 17.17
N GLY A 163 2.72 21.76 16.43
CA GLY A 163 1.44 21.33 15.87
C GLY A 163 0.92 22.28 14.79
N LEU A 164 -0.34 22.09 14.38
CA LEU A 164 -0.96 22.82 13.27
C LEU A 164 -1.64 24.14 13.68
N PHE A 165 -1.91 24.33 14.98
CA PHE A 165 -2.81 25.38 15.47
C PHE A 165 -2.37 26.80 15.07
N SER A 166 -1.06 27.06 15.06
CA SER A 166 -0.50 28.37 14.70
C SER A 166 -0.24 28.55 13.20
N LEU A 167 -0.60 27.57 12.36
CA LEU A 167 -0.43 27.65 10.91
C LEU A 167 -1.73 28.09 10.24
N PRO A 168 -1.66 28.80 9.10
CA PRO A 168 -2.82 28.99 8.24
C PRO A 168 -3.34 27.64 7.72
N PRO A 169 -4.61 27.54 7.30
CA PRO A 169 -5.14 26.30 6.74
C PRO A 169 -4.31 25.80 5.57
N LEU A 170 -3.86 24.55 5.63
CA LEU A 170 -3.02 23.92 4.62
C LEU A 170 -3.89 23.10 3.68
N VAL A 171 -3.80 23.35 2.37
CA VAL A 171 -4.68 22.77 1.37
C VAL A 171 -3.95 21.78 0.48
N LEU A 172 -4.52 20.58 0.34
CA LEU A 172 -4.08 19.54 -0.57
C LEU A 172 -4.91 19.59 -1.85
N PHE A 173 -4.28 19.39 -3.00
CA PHE A 173 -4.97 19.27 -4.29
C PHE A 173 -4.80 17.85 -4.80
N THR A 174 -5.88 17.24 -5.25
CA THR A 174 -5.80 15.91 -5.84
C THR A 174 -6.88 15.71 -6.89
N SER A 175 -6.72 14.72 -7.75
CA SER A 175 -7.66 14.40 -8.81
C SER A 175 -9.03 14.05 -8.21
N GLN A 176 -10.12 14.39 -8.89
CA GLN A 176 -11.44 13.83 -8.57
C GLN A 176 -11.41 12.28 -8.56
N GLU A 177 -10.63 11.68 -9.47
CA GLU A 177 -10.41 10.24 -9.60
C GLU A 177 -9.27 9.70 -8.72
N SER A 178 -8.72 10.50 -7.80
CA SER A 178 -7.63 10.06 -6.92
C SER A 178 -8.09 9.02 -5.92
N HIS A 179 -7.19 8.15 -5.48
CA HIS A 179 -7.43 7.25 -4.35
C HIS A 179 -7.87 8.01 -3.09
N TYR A 180 -8.86 7.45 -2.37
CA TYR A 180 -9.48 8.08 -1.19
C TYR A 180 -8.50 8.30 -0.03
N SER A 181 -7.33 7.66 -0.04
CA SER A 181 -6.30 7.81 1.00
C SER A 181 -5.79 9.23 1.18
N ILE A 182 -5.87 10.10 0.17
CA ILE A 182 -5.47 11.51 0.33
C ILE A 182 -6.43 12.22 1.30
N THR A 183 -7.74 12.03 1.11
CA THR A 183 -8.76 12.57 2.00
C THR A 183 -8.67 11.95 3.39
N LYS A 184 -8.46 10.63 3.48
CA LYS A 184 -8.22 9.93 4.75
C LYS A 184 -6.98 10.48 5.46
N GLY A 185 -5.89 10.71 4.73
CA GLY A 185 -4.65 11.28 5.24
C GLY A 185 -4.83 12.71 5.76
N ALA A 186 -5.58 13.55 5.06
CA ALA A 186 -5.90 14.91 5.51
C ALA A 186 -6.68 14.92 6.83
N HIS A 187 -7.68 14.05 6.95
CA HIS A 187 -8.40 13.83 8.21
C HIS A 187 -7.44 13.40 9.32
N TRP A 188 -6.69 12.31 9.07
CA TRP A 188 -5.88 11.67 10.11
C TRP A 188 -4.68 12.52 10.56
N LEU A 189 -4.14 13.36 9.67
CA LEU A 189 -3.01 14.25 9.96
C LEU A 189 -3.43 15.63 10.49
N GLY A 190 -4.71 15.83 10.78
CA GLY A 190 -5.26 17.05 11.39
C GLY A 190 -5.44 18.23 10.43
N LEU A 191 -5.38 18.01 9.11
CA LEU A 191 -5.61 19.04 8.11
C LEU A 191 -7.11 19.30 7.88
N GLY A 192 -7.95 18.29 8.10
CA GLY A 192 -9.39 18.35 7.81
C GLY A 192 -9.70 18.05 6.34
N THR A 193 -10.83 17.37 6.10
CA THR A 193 -11.23 16.94 4.75
C THR A 193 -11.64 18.10 3.85
N ASP A 194 -12.15 19.19 4.43
CA ASP A 194 -12.54 20.41 3.70
C ASP A 194 -11.34 21.12 3.07
N ASN A 195 -10.13 20.82 3.54
CA ASN A 195 -8.88 21.32 2.97
C ASN A 195 -8.29 20.37 1.92
N VAL A 196 -9.09 19.43 1.39
CA VAL A 196 -8.72 18.61 0.22
C VAL A 196 -9.55 19.02 -0.98
N VAL A 197 -8.92 19.78 -1.88
CA VAL A 197 -9.54 20.24 -3.12
C VAL A 197 -9.44 19.13 -4.17
N LYS A 198 -10.60 18.63 -4.59
CA LYS A 198 -10.76 17.68 -5.69
C LYS A 198 -10.80 18.44 -7.02
N VAL A 199 -9.70 18.39 -7.76
CA VAL A 199 -9.53 19.08 -9.04
C VAL A 199 -10.23 18.29 -10.15
N LYS A 200 -10.96 19.02 -11.00
CA LYS A 200 -11.70 18.45 -12.11
C LYS A 200 -10.83 17.64 -13.07
N CYS A 201 -11.41 16.57 -13.60
CA CYS A 201 -10.82 15.77 -14.65
C CYS A 201 -11.49 15.99 -15.99
N ASP A 202 -10.76 15.71 -17.07
CA ASP A 202 -11.35 15.61 -18.41
C ASP A 202 -12.13 14.29 -18.58
N ASP A 203 -12.78 14.11 -19.74
CA ASP A 203 -13.56 12.90 -20.06
C ASP A 203 -12.71 11.60 -20.08
N ARG A 204 -11.38 11.75 -20.00
CA ARG A 204 -10.42 10.65 -19.91
C ARG A 204 -9.89 10.50 -18.48
N GLY A 205 -10.57 11.05 -17.48
CA GLY A 205 -10.24 11.01 -16.05
C GLY A 205 -8.87 11.59 -15.68
N ARG A 206 -8.30 12.48 -16.52
CA ARG A 206 -7.02 13.15 -16.24
C ARG A 206 -7.30 14.51 -15.62
N MET A 207 -6.61 14.83 -14.52
CA MET A 207 -6.69 16.15 -13.89
C MET A 207 -6.41 17.27 -14.91
N ILE A 208 -7.29 18.28 -14.95
CA ILE A 208 -7.19 19.43 -15.85
C ILE A 208 -6.23 20.47 -15.25
N PRO A 209 -5.10 20.80 -15.90
CA PRO A 209 -4.11 21.73 -15.32
C PRO A 209 -4.65 23.15 -15.08
N SER A 210 -5.51 23.68 -15.95
CA SER A 210 -6.09 25.02 -15.76
C SER A 210 -7.03 25.09 -14.55
N GLU A 211 -7.73 24.01 -14.25
CA GLU A 211 -8.58 23.91 -13.05
C GLU A 211 -7.73 23.82 -11.78
N LEU A 212 -6.58 23.14 -11.84
CA LEU A 212 -5.60 23.13 -10.75
C LEU A 212 -5.05 24.55 -10.49
N GLU A 213 -4.64 25.26 -11.55
CA GLU A 213 -4.12 26.63 -11.45
C GLU A 213 -5.18 27.58 -10.83
N SER A 214 -6.43 27.48 -11.28
CA SER A 214 -7.55 28.25 -10.72
C SER A 214 -7.79 27.93 -9.25
N ALA A 215 -7.76 26.66 -8.87
CA ALA A 215 -7.95 26.22 -7.48
C ALA A 215 -6.83 26.71 -6.55
N ILE A 216 -5.58 26.71 -7.03
CA ILE A 216 -4.43 27.24 -6.31
C ILE A 216 -4.60 28.76 -6.11
N ALA A 217 -4.94 29.50 -7.17
CA ALA A 217 -5.15 30.95 -7.09
C ALA A 217 -6.26 31.32 -6.10
N LYS A 218 -7.38 30.59 -6.13
CA LYS A 218 -8.48 30.76 -5.17
C LYS A 218 -8.01 30.50 -3.73
N THR A 219 -7.28 29.41 -3.51
CA THR A 219 -6.74 29.05 -2.18
C THR A 219 -5.86 30.15 -1.60
N LEU A 220 -4.97 30.72 -2.42
CA LEU A 220 -4.12 31.83 -2.02
C LEU A 220 -4.94 33.09 -1.69
N SER A 221 -5.98 33.39 -2.48
CA SER A 221 -6.87 34.55 -2.23
C SER A 221 -7.67 34.44 -0.93
N GLU A 222 -7.91 33.21 -0.45
CA GLU A 222 -8.59 32.92 0.82
C GLU A 222 -7.64 32.96 2.03
N GLY A 223 -6.36 33.33 1.84
CA GLY A 223 -5.35 33.33 2.91
C GLY A 223 -4.92 31.93 3.37
N LYS A 224 -5.25 30.90 2.58
CA LYS A 224 -4.85 29.51 2.82
C LYS A 224 -3.54 29.20 2.11
N VAL A 225 -2.88 28.10 2.50
CA VAL A 225 -1.59 27.71 1.93
C VAL A 225 -1.74 26.46 1.06
N PRO A 226 -1.48 26.55 -0.25
CA PRO A 226 -1.27 25.38 -1.09
C PRO A 226 -0.06 24.58 -0.57
N LEU A 227 -0.31 23.34 -0.13
CA LEU A 227 0.70 22.50 0.49
C LEU A 227 1.28 21.46 -0.48
N MET A 228 0.41 20.71 -1.16
CA MET A 228 0.82 19.58 -1.99
C MET A 228 -0.19 19.36 -3.11
N VAL A 229 0.30 18.97 -4.29
CA VAL A 229 -0.52 18.45 -5.40
C VAL A 229 -0.22 16.96 -5.56
N ASN A 230 -1.23 16.11 -5.38
CA ASN A 230 -1.15 14.68 -5.68
C ASN A 230 -1.63 14.41 -7.11
N CYS A 231 -0.70 14.02 -7.98
CA CYS A 231 -0.98 13.55 -9.33
C CYS A 231 -1.05 12.01 -9.35
N THR A 232 -2.21 11.46 -9.69
CA THR A 232 -2.40 9.99 -9.75
C THR A 232 -1.91 9.45 -11.09
N ALA A 233 -0.90 8.57 -11.06
CA ALA A 233 -0.44 7.81 -12.21
C ALA A 233 -0.97 6.37 -12.12
N GLY A 234 -2.12 6.11 -12.77
CA GLY A 234 -2.86 4.85 -12.68
C GLY A 234 -4.00 4.93 -11.68
N SER A 235 -5.13 5.53 -12.06
CA SER A 235 -6.33 5.55 -11.21
C SER A 235 -6.85 4.14 -10.94
N THR A 236 -7.32 3.86 -9.73
CA THR A 236 -7.75 2.53 -9.28
C THR A 236 -8.82 1.90 -10.18
N VAL A 237 -9.78 2.68 -10.69
CA VAL A 237 -10.90 2.16 -11.49
C VAL A 237 -10.58 2.13 -12.98
N LEU A 238 -10.06 3.23 -13.51
CA LEU A 238 -9.92 3.42 -14.97
C LEU A 238 -8.49 3.19 -15.48
N GLY A 239 -7.50 2.92 -14.61
CA GLY A 239 -6.09 2.74 -14.98
C GLY A 239 -5.41 3.98 -15.55
N LEU A 240 -5.95 5.17 -15.33
CA LEU A 240 -5.57 6.37 -16.07
C LEU A 240 -4.32 7.04 -15.50
N LEU A 241 -3.43 7.46 -16.39
CA LEU A 241 -2.27 8.29 -16.07
C LEU A 241 -2.68 9.76 -16.05
N GLY A 242 -2.65 10.39 -14.87
CA GLY A 242 -2.75 11.83 -14.75
C GLY A 242 -1.62 12.50 -15.56
N ARG A 243 -1.95 13.53 -16.33
CA ARG A 243 -0.91 14.33 -16.98
C ARG A 243 -0.09 15.01 -15.89
N HIS A 244 1.21 14.77 -15.86
CA HIS A 244 2.12 15.64 -15.11
C HIS A 244 1.94 17.07 -15.62
N PRO A 245 1.63 18.05 -14.76
CA PRO A 245 1.52 19.42 -15.19
C PRO A 245 2.83 19.85 -15.85
N SER A 246 2.79 20.19 -17.14
CA SER A 246 3.92 20.78 -17.86
C SER A 246 4.46 22.08 -17.25
N PRO A 247 3.75 22.88 -16.41
CA PRO A 247 4.33 24.08 -15.80
C PRO A 247 5.47 23.81 -14.82
N LEU A 248 5.59 22.62 -14.23
CA LEU A 248 6.69 22.30 -13.30
C LEU A 248 8.05 22.16 -13.99
N ARG A 249 8.08 22.05 -15.34
CA ARG A 249 9.33 22.19 -16.12
C ARG A 249 9.75 23.65 -16.34
N LYS A 250 8.88 24.63 -16.06
CA LYS A 250 9.12 26.07 -16.24
C LYS A 250 9.24 26.86 -14.92
N THR A 251 9.24 26.20 -13.77
CA THR A 251 9.62 26.81 -12.47
C THR A 251 11.14 26.84 -12.25
N SER A 252 11.91 27.01 -13.34
CA SER A 252 13.32 27.43 -13.29
C SER A 252 13.47 28.95 -13.11
N LYS A 253 12.36 29.69 -13.00
CA LYS A 253 12.39 31.03 -12.42
C LYS A 253 12.25 30.90 -10.89
N PRO A 254 13.12 31.55 -10.10
CA PRO A 254 13.07 31.49 -8.64
C PRO A 254 11.81 32.21 -8.17
N THR A 255 10.68 31.51 -8.19
CA THR A 255 9.55 31.82 -7.34
C THR A 255 9.90 31.17 -6.02
N SER A 256 10.38 32.01 -5.12
CA SER A 256 10.75 31.72 -3.74
C SER A 256 9.80 30.70 -3.10
N TRP A 257 10.29 29.47 -3.00
CA TRP A 257 9.94 28.56 -1.92
C TRP A 257 10.88 28.86 -0.73
N ASN A 258 10.84 30.11 -0.27
CA ASN A 258 11.38 30.56 1.02
C ASN A 258 10.21 30.78 1.97
#